data_AF-A0A9E5CK21-F1
#
_entry.id   AF-A0A9E5CK21-F1
#
_cell.length_a   1.000
_cell.length_b   1.000
_cell.length_c   1.000
_cell.angle_alpha   90.00
_cell.angle_beta   90.00
_cell.angle_gamma   90.00
#
_symmetry.space_group_name_H-M   'P 1'
#
loop_
_entity.id
_entity.type
_entity.pdbx_description
1 polymer ?
#
loop_
_entity_poly.entity_id
_entity_poly.type
_entity_poly.pdbx_seq_one_letter_code
_entity_poly.pdbx_strand_id
1 'polypeptide(L)'
;MIPVRLSVKNFLCYRENVPTLDFTGIHLACLCGPNGHGKSALLDAITWCLWGKARGRTQDDLIAYGADEARVELEFLARDTSYRVIRSHSRAGGRRRQGFTDLQLQVLSGDDAQPITGNVIRETQAKIDHTVGMD
;
A
#
# COMPACT_ATOMS: atom_id res chain seq x y z
N MET A 1 -13.92 -4.56 -4.46
CA MET A 1 -12.65 -5.18 -4.01
C MET A 1 -12.82 -5.72 -2.59
N ILE A 2 -12.12 -6.80 -2.21
CA ILE A 2 -12.12 -7.35 -0.84
C ILE A 2 -10.66 -7.54 -0.39
N PRO A 3 -10.18 -6.87 0.67
CA PRO A 3 -8.80 -7.03 1.12
C PRO A 3 -8.56 -8.45 1.68
N VAL A 4 -7.36 -8.99 1.46
CA VAL A 4 -6.96 -10.34 1.92
C VAL A 4 -5.75 -10.25 2.84
N ARG A 5 -4.69 -9.55 2.45
CA ARG A 5 -3.51 -9.32 3.30
C ARG A 5 -2.99 -7.91 3.17
N LEU A 6 -2.53 -7.33 4.28
CA LEU A 6 -1.85 -6.03 4.30
C LEU A 6 -0.53 -6.15 5.06
N SER A 7 0.55 -5.85 4.36
CA SER A 7 1.90 -5.73 4.91
C SER A 7 2.33 -4.27 4.87
N VAL A 8 2.82 -3.76 6.01
CA VAL A 8 3.20 -2.35 6.16
C VAL A 8 4.60 -2.27 6.74
N LYS A 9 5.49 -1.53 6.09
CA LYS A 9 6.86 -1.27 6.55
C LYS A 9 7.13 0.23 6.55
N ASN A 10 7.62 0.74 7.67
CA ASN A 10 8.11 2.12 7.81
C ASN A 10 7.11 3.20 7.32
N PHE A 11 5.81 2.97 7.52
CA PHE A 11 4.74 3.88 7.11
C PHE A 11 4.10 4.53 8.33
N LEU A 12 4.22 5.86 8.46
CA LEU A 12 3.74 6.66 9.59
C LEU A 12 4.25 6.11 10.94
N CYS A 13 3.37 5.54 11.76
CA CYS A 13 3.74 4.93 13.05
C CYS A 13 4.20 3.47 12.93
N TYR A 14 3.94 2.80 11.80
CA TYR A 14 4.35 1.42 11.57
C TYR A 14 5.83 1.36 11.22
N ARG A 15 6.56 0.46 11.88
CA ARG A 15 8.01 0.31 11.75
C ARG A 15 8.35 -0.92 10.93
N GLU A 16 9.57 -1.43 11.08
CA GLU A 16 9.94 -2.74 10.56
C GLU A 16 9.32 -3.86 11.40
N ASN A 17 9.21 -5.06 10.81
CA ASN A 17 8.74 -6.28 11.47
C ASN A 17 7.30 -6.21 12.03
N VAL A 18 6.45 -5.33 11.46
CA VAL A 18 5.02 -5.35 11.72
C VAL A 18 4.44 -6.64 11.11
N PRO A 19 3.70 -7.46 11.87
CA PRO A 19 3.06 -8.65 11.32
C PRO A 19 2.09 -8.29 10.20
N THR A 20 2.07 -9.12 9.16
CA THR A 20 1.06 -9.01 8.10
C THR A 20 -0.33 -9.18 8.71
N LEU A 21 -1.22 -8.24 8.40
CA LEU A 21 -2.62 -8.32 8.78
C LEU A 21 -3.36 -9.19 7.76
N ASP A 22 -3.83 -10.35 8.21
CA ASP A 22 -4.68 -11.25 7.41
C ASP A 22 -6.15 -10.92 7.65
N PHE A 23 -6.86 -10.61 6.55
CA PHE A 23 -8.28 -10.30 6.55
C PHE A 23 -9.16 -11.52 6.21
N THR A 24 -8.56 -12.69 5.97
CA THR A 24 -9.30 -13.89 5.57
C THR A 24 -10.32 -14.28 6.64
N GLY A 25 -11.58 -14.41 6.23
CA GLY A 25 -12.71 -14.71 7.14
C GLY A 25 -13.22 -13.52 7.95
N ILE A 26 -12.62 -12.32 7.83
CA ILE A 26 -13.10 -11.11 8.47
C ILE A 26 -14.15 -10.45 7.56
N HIS A 27 -15.42 -10.60 7.93
CA HIS A 27 -16.53 -9.92 7.23
C HIS A 27 -16.82 -8.52 7.79
N LEU A 28 -16.53 -8.30 9.08
CA LEU A 28 -16.70 -7.03 9.78
C LEU A 28 -15.60 -6.89 10.84
N ALA A 29 -14.98 -5.71 10.92
CA ALA A 29 -13.98 -5.39 11.92
C ALA A 29 -14.22 -4.02 12.55
N CYS A 30 -14.03 -3.90 13.88
CA CYS A 30 -13.79 -2.61 14.54
C CYS A 30 -12.28 -2.39 14.67
N LEU A 31 -11.81 -1.22 14.23
CA LEU A 31 -10.52 -0.69 14.65
C LEU A 31 -10.74 0.17 15.91
N CYS A 32 -10.42 -0.41 17.06
CA CYS A 32 -10.69 0.15 18.39
C CYS A 32 -9.35 0.38 19.13
N GLY A 33 -9.22 1.46 19.91
CA GLY A 33 -8.00 1.76 20.70
C GLY A 33 -7.71 3.27 20.88
N PRO A 34 -6.69 3.66 21.66
CA PRO A 34 -6.41 5.08 21.96
C PRO A 34 -5.95 5.89 20.75
N ASN A 35 -6.02 7.22 20.86
CA ASN A 35 -5.50 8.12 19.83
C ASN A 35 -3.98 7.94 19.68
N GLY A 36 -3.48 7.98 18.44
CA GLY A 36 -2.07 7.77 18.13
C GLY A 36 -1.63 6.31 17.91
N HIS A 37 -2.48 5.32 18.21
CA HIS A 37 -2.13 3.89 18.05
C HIS A 37 -2.20 3.35 16.60
N GLY A 38 -2.16 4.22 15.60
CA GLY A 38 -2.07 3.78 14.20
C GLY A 38 -3.35 3.34 13.51
N LYS A 39 -4.52 3.38 14.16
CA LYS A 39 -5.81 3.02 13.54
C LYS A 39 -6.07 3.72 12.20
N SER A 40 -5.95 5.04 12.16
CA SER A 40 -6.08 5.81 10.91
C SER A 40 -4.92 5.54 9.95
N ALA A 41 -3.69 5.35 10.47
CA ALA A 41 -2.52 5.02 9.64
C ALA A 41 -2.72 3.72 8.87
N LEU A 42 -3.43 2.74 9.43
CA LEU A 42 -3.73 1.48 8.78
C LEU A 42 -4.64 1.69 7.56
N LEU A 43 -5.66 2.54 7.71
CA LEU A 43 -6.54 2.91 6.60
C LEU A 43 -5.80 3.75 5.57
N ASP A 44 -4.96 4.69 6.00
CA ASP A 44 -4.08 5.47 5.12
C ASP A 44 -3.15 4.58 4.31
N ALA A 45 -2.62 3.50 4.90
CA ALA A 45 -1.74 2.57 4.20
C ALA A 45 -2.47 1.91 3.02
N ILE A 46 -3.72 1.50 3.20
CA ILE A 46 -4.55 0.92 2.13
C ILE A 46 -4.81 1.95 1.03
N THR A 47 -5.29 3.15 1.38
CA THR A 47 -5.60 4.19 0.39
C THR A 47 -4.35 4.68 -0.33
N TRP A 48 -3.22 4.72 0.38
CA TRP A 48 -1.94 5.09 -0.19
C TRP A 48 -1.42 4.03 -1.15
N CYS A 49 -1.47 2.75 -0.76
CA CYS A 49 -1.05 1.64 -1.61
C CYS A 49 -1.81 1.68 -2.96
N LEU A 50 -3.14 1.78 -2.89
CA LEU A 50 -4.01 1.79 -4.07
C LEU A 50 -3.88 3.07 -4.91
N TRP A 51 -3.95 4.25 -4.29
CA TRP A 51 -4.14 5.51 -5.03
C TRP A 51 -3.04 6.57 -4.81
N GLY A 52 -2.03 6.27 -3.99
CA GLY A 52 -1.01 7.25 -3.59
C GLY A 52 -1.56 8.36 -2.69
N LYS A 53 -2.75 8.19 -2.10
CA LYS A 53 -3.44 9.18 -1.26
C LYS A 53 -3.42 8.78 0.22
N ALA A 54 -2.91 9.66 1.07
CA ALA A 54 -2.92 9.52 2.53
C ALA A 54 -2.87 10.90 3.20
N ARG A 55 -3.00 10.94 4.54
CA ARG A 55 -2.74 12.14 5.34
C ARG A 55 -1.26 12.55 5.25
N GLY A 56 -0.95 13.51 4.39
CA GLY A 56 0.41 14.02 4.22
C GLY A 56 0.43 15.09 3.14
N ARG A 57 1.35 16.06 3.23
CA ARG A 57 1.53 17.05 2.16
C ARG A 57 2.41 16.48 1.06
N THR A 58 3.37 15.66 1.45
CA THR A 58 4.33 15.00 0.58
C THR A 58 4.38 13.50 0.87
N GLN A 59 4.94 12.75 -0.07
CA GLN A 59 5.17 11.31 0.09
C GLN A 59 6.23 11.04 1.18
N ASP A 60 7.19 11.94 1.37
CA ASP A 60 8.22 11.88 2.43
C ASP A 60 7.62 11.98 3.84
N ASP A 61 6.48 12.65 4.01
CA ASP A 61 5.77 12.78 5.30
C ASP A 61 5.21 11.43 5.76
N LEU A 62 5.01 10.48 4.83
CA LEU A 62 4.46 9.16 5.11
C LEU A 62 5.52 8.18 5.59
N ILE A 63 6.80 8.50 5.40
CA ILE A 63 7.91 7.65 5.83
C ILE A 63 8.14 7.83 7.33
N ALA A 64 8.13 6.72 8.07
CA ALA A 64 8.32 6.70 9.50
C ALA A 64 9.64 7.38 9.92
N TYR A 65 9.63 8.07 11.08
CA TYR A 65 10.78 8.86 11.54
C TYR A 65 12.06 8.03 11.67
N GLY A 66 13.15 8.43 11.02
CA GLY A 66 14.42 7.68 11.04
C GLY A 66 14.51 6.54 10.02
N ALA A 67 13.49 6.36 9.17
CA ALA A 67 13.56 5.51 7.99
C ALA A 67 13.73 6.34 6.71
N ASP A 68 14.33 5.70 5.70
CA ASP A 68 14.57 6.27 4.38
C ASP A 68 13.56 5.82 3.32
N GLU A 69 12.77 4.79 3.60
CA GLU A 69 11.76 4.25 2.68
C GLU A 69 10.53 3.76 3.46
N ALA A 70 9.35 3.95 2.88
CA ALA A 70 8.11 3.30 3.27
C ALA A 70 7.64 2.33 2.19
N ARG A 71 7.03 1.21 2.60
CA ARG A 71 6.47 0.21 1.69
C ARG A 71 5.14 -0.31 2.24
N VAL A 72 4.14 -0.38 1.38
CA VAL A 72 2.86 -1.01 1.66
C VAL A 72 2.54 -1.99 0.55
N GLU A 73 2.12 -3.18 0.94
CA GLU A 73 1.70 -4.25 0.05
C GLU A 73 0.32 -4.73 0.46
N LEU A 74 -0.60 -4.71 -0.51
CA LEU A 74 -2.00 -5.08 -0.34
C LEU A 74 -2.36 -6.19 -1.32
N GLU A 75 -2.75 -7.34 -0.79
CA GLU A 75 -3.41 -8.41 -1.52
C GLU A 75 -4.93 -8.24 -1.40
N PHE A 76 -5.65 -8.35 -2.51
CA PHE A 76 -7.11 -8.23 -2.52
C PHE A 76 -7.75 -9.07 -3.63
N LEU A 77 -9.01 -9.43 -3.44
CA LEU A 77 -9.86 -10.08 -4.43
C LEU A 77 -10.70 -9.05 -5.18
N ALA A 78 -10.75 -9.16 -6.51
CA ALA A 78 -11.66 -8.41 -7.36
C ALA A 78 -12.12 -9.28 -8.52
N ARG A 79 -13.44 -9.40 -8.73
CA ARG A 79 -14.04 -10.22 -9.81
C ARG A 79 -13.42 -11.64 -9.87
N ASP A 80 -13.37 -12.30 -8.72
CA ASP A 80 -12.80 -13.65 -8.53
C ASP A 80 -11.32 -13.81 -8.89
N THR A 81 -10.61 -12.70 -9.09
CA THR A 81 -9.17 -12.68 -9.36
C THR A 81 -8.44 -12.07 -8.18
N SER A 82 -7.37 -12.73 -7.75
CA SER A 82 -6.50 -12.24 -6.68
C SER A 82 -5.45 -11.31 -7.27
N TYR A 83 -5.27 -10.15 -6.65
CA TYR A 83 -4.30 -9.14 -7.06
C TYR A 83 -3.40 -8.77 -5.89
N ARG A 84 -2.20 -8.30 -6.21
CA ARG A 84 -1.29 -7.65 -5.27
C ARG A 84 -0.86 -6.31 -5.81
N VAL A 85 -1.06 -5.27 -5.02
CA VAL A 85 -0.47 -3.93 -5.25
C VAL A 85 0.66 -3.74 -4.27
N ILE A 86 1.79 -3.28 -4.78
CA ILE A 86 2.93 -2.87 -3.97
C ILE A 86 3.21 -1.41 -4.30
N ARG A 87 3.26 -0.57 -3.28
CA ARG A 87 3.75 0.80 -3.40
C ARG A 87 4.89 1.02 -2.43
N SER A 88 5.99 1.58 -2.92
CA SER A 88 7.07 2.06 -2.06
C SER A 88 7.46 3.48 -2.42
N HIS A 89 7.97 4.20 -1.42
CA HIS A 89 8.51 5.53 -1.59
C HIS A 89 9.78 5.68 -0.76
N SER A 90 10.88 6.05 -1.43
CA SER A 90 12.17 6.33 -0.82
C SER A 90 12.44 7.83 -0.82
N ARG A 91 12.96 8.35 0.29
CA ARG A 91 13.42 9.73 0.39
C ARG A 91 14.50 10.00 -0.65
N ALA A 92 14.59 11.26 -1.05
CA ALA A 92 15.71 11.73 -1.81
C ALA A 92 17.03 11.63 -1.02
N GLY A 93 18.07 11.11 -1.65
CA GLY A 93 19.45 11.29 -1.15
C GLY A 93 19.92 12.74 -1.36
N GLY A 94 20.05 13.51 -0.27
CA GLY A 94 20.63 14.87 -0.27
C GLY A 94 19.70 15.99 -0.75
N ARG A 95 20.15 17.26 -0.61
CA ARG A 95 19.35 18.50 -0.80
C ARG A 95 18.75 18.75 -2.21
N ARG A 96 18.98 17.90 -3.20
CA ARG A 96 18.60 18.17 -4.62
C ARG A 96 18.00 17.00 -5.39
N ARG A 97 17.82 15.82 -4.79
CA ARG A 97 17.07 14.73 -5.45
C ARG A 97 15.60 14.82 -5.06
N GLN A 98 14.73 14.34 -5.94
CA GLN A 98 13.34 14.08 -5.60
C GLN A 98 13.26 12.64 -5.08
N GLY A 99 12.38 12.39 -4.10
CA GLY A 99 12.09 11.03 -3.66
C GLY A 99 11.58 10.17 -4.82
N PHE A 100 11.83 8.87 -4.75
CA PHE A 100 11.45 7.92 -5.80
C PHE A 100 10.27 7.08 -5.33
N THR A 101 9.23 6.98 -6.17
CA THR A 101 8.07 6.12 -5.92
C THR A 101 8.09 4.96 -6.91
N ASP A 102 7.90 3.74 -6.40
CA ASP A 102 7.62 2.56 -7.21
C ASP A 102 6.18 2.10 -6.99
N LEU A 103 5.56 1.60 -8.07
CA LEU A 103 4.19 1.09 -8.05
C LEU A 103 4.08 -0.15 -8.93
N GLN A 104 3.76 -1.28 -8.31
CA GLN A 104 3.64 -2.57 -8.97
C GLN A 104 2.24 -3.12 -8.82
N LEU A 105 1.79 -3.86 -9.83
CA LEU A 105 0.54 -4.60 -9.82
C LEU A 105 0.81 -6.02 -10.33
N GLN A 106 0.34 -7.02 -9.60
CA GLN A 106 0.48 -8.44 -9.92
C GLN A 106 -0.88 -9.12 -9.86
N VAL A 107 -1.08 -10.11 -10.73
CA VAL A 107 -2.15 -11.11 -10.60
C VAL A 107 -1.57 -12.31 -9.86
N LEU A 108 -2.30 -12.80 -8.86
CA LEU A 108 -1.89 -13.95 -8.06
C LEU A 108 -2.67 -15.20 -8.50
N SER A 109 -1.94 -16.28 -8.78
CA SER A 109 -2.47 -17.58 -9.19
C SER A 109 -1.79 -18.69 -8.40
N GLY A 110 -2.36 -19.09 -7.27
CA GLY A 110 -1.71 -20.03 -6.35
C GLY A 110 -0.43 -19.41 -5.76
N ASP A 111 0.71 -20.06 -5.99
CA ASP A 111 2.02 -19.57 -5.55
C ASP A 111 2.68 -18.60 -6.56
N ASP A 112 2.09 -18.47 -7.76
CA ASP A 112 2.62 -17.60 -8.81
C ASP A 112 2.11 -16.16 -8.69
N ALA A 113 3.01 -15.21 -8.91
CA ALA A 113 2.69 -13.79 -9.02
C ALA A 113 3.08 -13.28 -10.41
N GLN A 114 2.09 -13.10 -11.29
CA GLN A 114 2.32 -12.61 -12.64
C GLN A 114 2.29 -11.06 -12.64
N PRO A 115 3.39 -10.39 -13.01
CA PRO A 115 3.41 -8.93 -13.07
C PRO A 115 2.56 -8.44 -14.24
N ILE A 116 1.67 -7.49 -13.93
CA ILE A 116 0.90 -6.73 -14.92
C ILE A 116 1.14 -5.22 -14.77
N THR A 117 2.22 -4.85 -14.08
CA THR A 117 2.74 -3.48 -13.95
C THR A 117 2.88 -2.82 -15.33
N GLY A 118 2.47 -1.55 -15.45
CA GLY A 118 2.68 -0.75 -16.66
C GLY A 118 4.11 -0.27 -16.80
N ASN A 119 4.45 0.34 -17.94
CA ASN A 119 5.79 0.86 -18.18
C ASN A 119 6.08 2.13 -17.35
N VAL A 120 5.01 2.84 -16.95
CA VAL A 120 5.07 4.03 -16.10
C VAL A 120 3.99 3.96 -15.02
N ILE A 121 4.21 4.67 -13.91
CA ILE A 121 3.29 4.72 -12.75
C ILE A 121 1.85 5.04 -13.19
N ARG A 122 1.67 5.97 -14.14
CA ARG A 122 0.34 6.36 -14.63
C ARG A 122 -0.42 5.18 -15.26
N GLU A 123 0.26 4.32 -16.01
CA GLU A 123 -0.34 3.13 -16.61
C GLU A 123 -0.70 2.09 -15.54
N THR A 124 0.19 1.85 -14.58
CA THR A 124 -0.09 0.96 -13.46
C THR A 124 -1.26 1.47 -12.62
N GLN A 125 -1.32 2.77 -12.35
CA GLN A 125 -2.41 3.41 -11.61
C GLN A 125 -3.75 3.22 -12.33
N ALA A 126 -3.82 3.46 -13.65
CA ALA A 126 -5.04 3.24 -14.42
C ALA A 126 -5.52 1.78 -14.37
N LYS A 127 -4.60 0.80 -14.40
CA LYS A 127 -4.94 -0.62 -14.22
C LYS A 127 -5.50 -0.89 -12.82
N ILE A 128 -4.91 -0.29 -11.78
CA ILE A 128 -5.40 -0.43 -10.40
C ILE A 128 -6.82 0.14 -10.29
N ASP A 129 -7.05 1.36 -10.77
CA ASP A 129 -8.35 2.03 -10.69
C ASP A 129 -9.46 1.20 -11.37
N HIS A 130 -9.19 0.71 -12.59
CA HIS A 130 -10.08 -0.19 -13.33
C HIS A 130 -10.34 -1.52 -12.59
N THR A 131 -9.31 -2.11 -11.97
CA THR A 131 -9.41 -3.39 -11.25
C THR A 131 -10.25 -3.24 -9.98
N VAL A 132 -10.04 -2.15 -9.26
CA VAL A 132 -10.68 -1.85 -7.97
C VAL A 132 -12.13 -1.43 -8.18
N GLY A 133 -12.47 -0.92 -9.37
CA GLY A 133 -13.84 -0.58 -9.78
C GLY A 133 -14.28 0.79 -9.27
N MET A 134 -13.34 1.74 -9.17
CA MET A 134 -13.63 3.14 -8.89
C MET A 134 -13.49 3.93 -10.18
N ASP A 135 -14.61 4.09 -10.89
CA ASP A 135 -14.79 5.09 -11.95
C ASP A 135 -15.39 6.37 -11.35
#